data_AF-A0A7G6YJS4-F1
#
_entry.id   AF-A0A7G6YJS4-F1
#
_cell.length_a   1.000
_cell.length_b   1.000
_cell.length_c   1.000
_cell.angle_alpha   90.00
_cell.angle_beta   90.00
_cell.angle_gamma   90.00
#
_symmetry.space_group_name_H-M   'P 1'
#
loop_
_entity.id
_entity.type
_entity.pdbx_description
1 polymer ?
#
loop_
_entity_poly.entity_id
_entity_poly.type
_entity_poly.pdbx_seq_one_letter_code
_entity_poly.pdbx_strand_id
1 'polypeptide(L)'
;MNIAGISAIVRVCGGLLCWVGLLGMPTTYGQAERRAPVRVNQPSKADSKLPGKQESRQLSPKKVEEALRLLLRADSLQSTQAPIGGPEASGLVMDQTVTKIGHDFYDAFYAGFEAPVGVQDFLVTISERPARGNSALVAVSVNNEDLLEFPLQPRQELVEEAANQAIALAIEYLQTSQEISRQLERGERRTLEVY
;
A
#
# COMPACT_ATOMS: atom_id res chain seq x y z
N MET A 1 59.70 7.91 19.86
CA MET A 1 59.84 6.52 20.35
C MET A 1 58.45 6.01 20.71
N ASN A 2 57.88 5.06 19.97
CA ASN A 2 57.97 3.60 20.16
C ASN A 2 57.03 3.19 21.35
N ILE A 3 56.10 2.23 21.31
CA ILE A 3 56.09 0.86 20.74
C ILE A 3 54.62 0.31 20.73
N ALA A 4 54.30 -0.50 19.71
CA ALA A 4 53.36 -1.67 19.61
C ALA A 4 51.96 -1.65 20.28
N GLY A 5 50.89 -2.18 19.67
CA GLY A 5 50.79 -3.31 18.75
C GLY A 5 50.51 -4.61 19.52
N ILE A 6 49.24 -4.99 19.68
CA ILE A 6 48.85 -6.35 20.10
C ILE A 6 47.63 -6.82 19.28
N SER A 7 47.85 -7.99 18.68
CA SER A 7 46.97 -8.85 17.89
C SER A 7 45.96 -9.59 18.77
N ALA A 8 44.73 -9.81 18.28
CA ALA A 8 43.96 -10.98 18.66
C ALA A 8 42.85 -11.27 17.63
N ILE A 9 43.15 -12.23 16.77
CA ILE A 9 42.22 -12.99 15.95
C ILE A 9 41.29 -13.78 16.87
N VAL A 10 39.97 -13.54 16.78
CA VAL A 10 38.96 -14.46 17.34
C VAL A 10 38.26 -15.15 16.19
N ARG A 11 38.70 -16.38 15.95
CA ARG A 11 38.09 -17.36 15.03
C ARG A 11 37.26 -18.29 15.91
N VAL A 12 35.94 -18.14 15.93
CA VAL A 12 35.05 -19.10 16.60
C VAL A 12 34.63 -20.16 15.59
N CYS A 13 35.32 -21.30 15.66
CA CYS A 13 34.85 -22.61 15.21
C CYS A 13 33.79 -23.13 16.18
N GLY A 14 32.88 -23.98 15.69
CA GLY A 14 32.26 -25.01 16.53
C GLY A 14 30.79 -25.24 16.24
N GLY A 15 30.51 -26.13 15.29
CA GLY A 15 29.18 -26.70 15.12
C GLY A 15 28.81 -27.66 16.26
N LEU A 16 27.51 -27.93 16.39
CA LEU A 16 27.00 -29.09 17.12
C LEU A 16 25.64 -29.49 16.52
N LEU A 17 25.65 -30.52 15.68
CA LEU A 17 24.49 -31.19 15.10
C LEU A 17 24.50 -32.63 15.64
N CYS A 18 23.58 -32.93 16.55
CA CYS A 18 23.22 -34.25 17.08
C CYS A 18 22.06 -34.01 18.07
N TRP A 19 21.01 -34.81 18.23
CA TRP A 19 20.53 -36.07 17.65
C TRP A 19 19.17 -36.37 18.33
N VAL A 20 18.34 -37.26 17.76
CA VAL A 20 17.16 -37.94 18.37
C VAL A 20 15.91 -37.04 18.56
N GLY A 21 14.70 -37.34 18.07
CA GLY A 21 14.05 -38.61 17.75
C GLY A 21 12.91 -38.85 18.75
N LEU A 22 11.65 -38.52 18.43
CA LEU A 22 10.49 -39.00 19.21
C LEU A 22 9.14 -38.86 18.47
N LEU A 23 8.46 -40.01 18.38
CA LEU A 23 7.00 -40.26 18.40
C LEU A 23 6.11 -39.77 17.25
N GLY A 24 5.60 -40.76 16.51
CA GLY A 24 4.37 -40.65 15.74
C GLY A 24 3.13 -40.79 16.63
N MET A 25 2.09 -40.04 16.25
CA MET A 25 0.69 -40.33 16.54
C MET A 25 -0.17 -39.92 15.33
N PRO A 26 -1.14 -40.75 14.90
CA PRO A 26 -1.93 -40.50 13.71
C PRO A 26 -3.01 -39.44 13.94
N THR A 27 -3.09 -38.49 13.01
CA THR A 27 -4.19 -37.54 12.80
C THR A 27 -5.50 -38.26 12.53
N THR A 28 -6.49 -38.06 13.40
CA THR A 28 -7.90 -38.35 13.12
C THR A 28 -8.48 -37.17 12.32
N TYR A 29 -8.66 -37.38 11.02
CA TYR A 29 -9.39 -36.43 10.16
C TYR A 29 -10.89 -36.66 10.31
N GLY A 30 -11.62 -35.63 10.76
CA GLY A 30 -13.07 -35.57 10.71
C GLY A 30 -13.60 -35.49 9.28
N GLN A 31 -14.58 -36.32 8.97
CA GLN A 31 -15.28 -36.36 7.67
C GLN A 31 -16.24 -35.17 7.58
N ALA A 32 -15.92 -34.20 6.72
CA ALA A 32 -16.87 -33.18 6.27
C ALA A 32 -17.53 -33.66 4.97
N GLU A 33 -18.79 -34.04 5.06
CA GLU A 33 -19.60 -34.47 3.92
C GLU A 33 -19.73 -33.34 2.88
N ARG A 34 -19.09 -33.49 1.72
CA ARG A 34 -19.45 -32.70 0.52
C ARG A 34 -20.50 -33.46 -0.27
N ARG A 35 -21.76 -33.05 -0.13
CA ARG A 35 -22.83 -33.50 -1.03
C ARG A 35 -22.59 -32.90 -2.42
N ALA A 36 -22.28 -33.74 -3.40
CA ALA A 36 -22.20 -33.35 -4.80
C ALA A 36 -23.61 -33.18 -5.38
N PRO A 37 -23.88 -32.17 -6.23
CA PRO A 37 -25.17 -32.04 -6.88
C PRO A 37 -25.37 -33.14 -7.93
N VAL A 38 -26.55 -33.76 -7.89
CA VAL A 38 -27.02 -34.78 -8.82
C VAL A 38 -27.11 -34.18 -10.23
N ARG A 39 -26.35 -34.74 -11.17
CA ARG A 39 -26.43 -34.39 -12.60
C ARG A 39 -27.67 -35.05 -13.20
N VAL A 40 -28.71 -34.25 -13.47
CA VAL A 40 -29.88 -34.68 -14.24
C VAL A 40 -29.46 -34.95 -15.69
N ASN A 41 -29.82 -36.14 -16.18
CA ASN A 41 -29.54 -36.62 -17.52
C ASN A 41 -30.19 -35.73 -18.60
N GLN A 42 -29.43 -35.31 -19.61
CA GLN A 42 -29.97 -34.91 -20.91
C GLN A 42 -29.49 -35.93 -21.97
N PRO A 43 -30.39 -36.40 -22.85
CA PRO A 43 -30.08 -37.42 -23.84
C PRO A 43 -29.18 -36.89 -24.96
N SER A 44 -28.43 -37.81 -25.54
CA SER A 44 -27.42 -37.60 -26.57
C SER A 44 -27.98 -37.62 -28.00
N LYS A 45 -27.11 -37.15 -28.92
CA LYS A 45 -27.10 -37.19 -30.40
C LYS A 45 -27.78 -36.04 -31.14
N ALA A 46 -26.97 -35.27 -31.85
CA ALA A 46 -26.78 -35.48 -33.30
C ALA A 46 -25.64 -34.60 -33.83
N ASP A 47 -24.81 -35.19 -34.68
CA ASP A 47 -23.68 -34.58 -35.37
C ASP A 47 -24.10 -33.41 -36.27
N SER A 48 -23.27 -32.36 -36.33
CA SER A 48 -22.82 -31.83 -37.63
C SER A 48 -21.79 -30.70 -37.49
N LYS A 49 -20.59 -30.98 -38.01
CA LYS A 49 -19.77 -30.07 -38.84
C LYS A 49 -19.19 -28.80 -38.20
N LEU A 50 -17.87 -28.82 -38.01
CA LEU A 50 -17.05 -27.59 -38.03
C LEU A 50 -17.19 -26.89 -39.40
N PRO A 51 -17.32 -25.56 -39.37
CA PRO A 51 -16.28 -24.71 -39.93
C PRO A 51 -15.86 -23.72 -38.82
N GLY A 52 -14.58 -23.59 -38.49
CA GLY A 52 -13.61 -22.92 -39.36
C GLY A 52 -13.15 -21.64 -38.66
N LYS A 53 -11.83 -21.42 -38.71
CA LYS A 53 -11.10 -20.24 -38.24
C LYS A 53 -10.76 -20.16 -36.75
N GLN A 54 -9.77 -20.99 -36.38
CA GLN A 54 -8.72 -20.50 -35.49
C GLN A 54 -7.95 -19.41 -36.25
N GLU A 55 -8.29 -18.14 -36.02
CA GLU A 55 -7.42 -17.03 -36.43
C GLU A 55 -6.47 -16.74 -35.26
N SER A 56 -5.24 -17.17 -35.46
CA SER A 56 -4.05 -16.79 -34.71
C SER A 56 -4.03 -15.28 -34.44
N ARG A 57 -4.30 -14.91 -33.17
CA ARG A 57 -3.48 -14.04 -32.32
C ARG A 57 -2.53 -13.03 -33.01
N GLN A 58 -3.03 -12.22 -33.93
CA GLN A 58 -2.37 -10.99 -34.37
C GLN A 58 -3.41 -9.88 -34.39
N LEU A 59 -3.31 -9.00 -33.39
CA LEU A 59 -4.07 -7.76 -33.36
C LEU A 59 -3.61 -6.94 -34.57
N SER A 60 -4.50 -6.72 -35.54
CA SER A 60 -4.22 -5.82 -36.67
C SER A 60 -3.76 -4.46 -36.13
N PRO A 61 -2.79 -3.77 -36.75
CA PRO A 61 -2.21 -2.53 -36.23
C PRO A 61 -3.27 -1.50 -35.86
N LYS A 62 -4.34 -1.40 -36.65
CA LYS A 62 -5.50 -0.53 -36.38
C LYS A 62 -6.27 -0.85 -35.09
N LYS A 63 -6.38 -2.14 -34.73
CA LYS A 63 -7.00 -2.57 -33.47
C LYS A 63 -6.12 -2.26 -32.26
N VAL A 64 -4.79 -2.29 -32.44
CA VAL A 64 -3.83 -1.88 -31.41
C VAL A 64 -3.93 -0.37 -31.18
N GLU A 65 -4.02 0.42 -32.26
CA GLU A 65 -4.24 1.87 -32.18
C GLU A 65 -5.55 2.22 -31.49
N GLU A 66 -6.63 1.49 -31.80
CA GLU A 66 -7.94 1.68 -31.16
C GLU A 66 -7.92 1.31 -29.67
N ALA A 67 -7.30 0.18 -29.32
CA ALA A 67 -7.12 -0.21 -27.93
C ALA A 67 -6.25 0.79 -27.14
N LEU A 68 -5.18 1.30 -27.76
CA LEU A 68 -4.33 2.32 -27.16
C LEU A 68 -5.07 3.63 -26.95
N ARG A 69 -5.89 4.05 -27.92
CA ARG A 69 -6.77 5.23 -27.78
C ARG A 69 -7.79 5.07 -26.65
N LEU A 70 -8.36 3.87 -26.50
CA LEU A 70 -9.30 3.58 -25.42
C LEU A 70 -8.64 3.63 -24.04
N LEU A 71 -7.44 3.06 -23.91
CA LEU A 71 -6.68 3.09 -22.66
C LEU A 71 -6.27 4.53 -22.28
N LEU A 72 -5.71 5.30 -23.22
CA LEU A 72 -5.34 6.71 -22.97
C LEU A 72 -6.53 7.56 -22.55
N ARG A 73 -7.72 7.30 -23.12
CA ARG A 73 -8.96 7.99 -22.72
C ARG A 73 -9.39 7.59 -21.31
N ALA A 74 -9.33 6.31 -20.96
CA ALA A 74 -9.67 5.85 -19.61
C ALA A 74 -8.74 6.47 -18.56
N ASP A 75 -7.43 6.50 -18.83
CA ASP A 75 -6.42 7.06 -17.95
C ASP A 75 -6.59 8.57 -17.78
N SER A 76 -6.93 9.31 -18.86
CA SER A 76 -7.24 10.74 -18.77
C SER A 76 -8.47 11.05 -17.90
N LEU A 77 -9.46 10.15 -17.87
CA LEU A 77 -10.64 10.29 -17.01
C LEU A 77 -10.31 9.93 -15.55
N GLN A 78 -9.39 9.00 -15.32
CA GLN A 78 -8.89 8.65 -13.98
C GLN A 78 -7.96 9.73 -13.42
N SER A 79 -7.11 10.32 -14.25
CA SER A 79 -6.32 11.52 -13.90
C SER A 79 -7.18 12.75 -13.61
N THR A 80 -8.47 12.72 -13.99
CA THR A 80 -9.48 13.71 -13.58
C THR A 80 -10.29 13.18 -12.40
N GLN A 81 -9.66 12.52 -11.43
CA GLN A 81 -10.18 12.58 -10.06
C GLN A 81 -10.24 14.06 -9.71
N ALA A 82 -11.46 14.60 -9.67
CA ALA A 82 -11.69 15.97 -9.26
C ALA A 82 -10.92 16.22 -7.95
N PRO A 83 -10.23 17.36 -7.80
CA PRO A 83 -9.67 17.72 -6.50
C PRO A 83 -10.79 17.56 -5.47
N ILE A 84 -10.49 16.86 -4.37
CA ILE A 84 -11.48 16.43 -3.37
C ILE A 84 -12.14 17.64 -2.67
N GLY A 85 -11.73 18.88 -2.95
CA GLY A 85 -12.42 20.09 -2.53
C GLY A 85 -12.63 21.07 -3.69
N GLY A 86 -13.66 21.90 -3.56
CA GLY A 86 -13.92 23.03 -4.44
C GLY A 86 -12.83 24.11 -4.37
N PRO A 87 -13.03 25.29 -4.97
CA PRO A 87 -12.01 26.36 -5.06
C PRO A 87 -11.50 26.94 -3.72
N GLU A 88 -11.96 26.41 -2.59
CA GLU A 88 -11.57 26.74 -1.21
C GLU A 88 -10.90 25.54 -0.50
N ALA A 89 -10.47 24.50 -1.23
CA ALA A 89 -10.04 23.19 -0.73
C ALA A 89 -8.87 23.26 0.29
N SER A 90 -9.25 23.52 1.53
CA SER A 90 -8.42 23.27 2.70
C SER A 90 -8.21 21.75 2.79
N GLY A 91 -6.97 21.31 3.03
CA GLY A 91 -6.64 19.89 3.07
C GLY A 91 -7.52 19.08 4.02
N LEU A 92 -7.67 17.79 3.73
CA LEU A 92 -8.55 16.86 4.45
C LEU A 92 -7.72 15.84 5.23
N VAL A 93 -8.09 15.61 6.49
CA VAL A 93 -7.58 14.48 7.29
C VAL A 93 -8.73 13.48 7.49
N MET A 94 -8.61 12.31 6.89
CA MET A 94 -9.63 11.28 6.89
C MET A 94 -9.33 10.18 7.92
N ASP A 95 -10.30 9.89 8.77
CA ASP A 95 -10.29 8.78 9.72
C ASP A 95 -10.83 7.49 9.07
N GLN A 96 -9.99 6.45 9.03
CA GLN A 96 -10.37 5.08 8.65
C GLN A 96 -9.97 4.09 9.75
N THR A 97 -9.93 4.54 11.00
CA THR A 97 -9.69 3.71 12.18
C THR A 97 -10.98 3.07 12.67
N VAL A 98 -10.86 1.95 13.38
CA VAL A 98 -12.02 1.18 13.86
C VAL A 98 -11.90 0.72 15.30
N THR A 99 -10.68 0.60 15.84
CA THR A 99 -10.49 0.29 17.26
C THR A 99 -10.38 1.58 18.07
N LYS A 100 -10.58 1.45 19.38
CA LYS A 100 -10.38 2.57 20.30
C LYS A 100 -8.94 3.12 20.21
N ILE A 101 -7.94 2.25 20.18
CA ILE A 101 -6.53 2.66 20.15
C ILE A 101 -6.20 3.39 18.84
N GLY A 102 -6.78 2.94 17.72
CA GLY A 102 -6.67 3.64 16.44
C GLY A 102 -7.32 5.02 16.48
N HIS A 103 -8.51 5.13 17.05
CA HIS A 103 -9.18 6.43 17.18
C HIS A 103 -8.45 7.38 18.14
N ASP A 104 -7.92 6.86 19.25
CA ASP A 104 -7.08 7.64 20.17
C ASP A 104 -5.82 8.18 19.45
N PHE A 105 -5.24 7.41 18.52
CA PHE A 105 -4.16 7.88 17.64
C PHE A 105 -4.63 8.96 16.67
N TYR A 106 -5.79 8.78 16.04
CA TYR A 106 -6.37 9.76 15.13
C TYR A 106 -6.60 11.10 15.85
N ASP A 107 -7.18 11.07 17.06
CA ASP A 107 -7.44 12.25 17.86
C ASP A 107 -6.14 12.99 18.22
N ALA A 108 -5.11 12.25 18.65
CA ALA A 108 -3.80 12.82 18.96
C ALA A 108 -3.13 13.42 17.70
N PHE A 109 -3.23 12.74 16.56
CA PHE A 109 -2.72 13.24 15.29
C PHE A 109 -3.45 14.52 14.87
N TYR A 110 -4.79 14.48 14.84
CA TYR A 110 -5.61 15.59 14.38
C TYR A 110 -5.46 16.83 15.26
N ALA A 111 -5.31 16.66 16.57
CA ALA A 111 -5.10 17.76 17.51
C ALA A 111 -3.73 18.45 17.32
N GLY A 112 -2.69 17.70 16.95
CA GLY A 112 -1.34 18.22 16.77
C GLY A 112 -0.97 18.60 15.33
N PHE A 113 -1.75 18.16 14.36
CA PHE A 113 -1.44 18.37 12.95
C PHE A 113 -1.82 19.78 12.48
N GLU A 114 -0.83 20.54 12.05
CA GLU A 114 -1.01 21.82 11.37
C GLU A 114 -0.37 21.77 9.98
N ALA A 115 -1.12 22.15 8.97
CA ALA A 115 -0.64 22.17 7.60
C ALA A 115 0.47 23.22 7.41
N PRO A 116 1.55 22.91 6.68
CA PRO A 116 2.59 23.90 6.42
C PRO A 116 2.06 25.05 5.54
N VAL A 117 2.60 26.25 5.74
CA VAL A 117 2.18 27.45 5.00
C VAL A 117 2.37 27.29 3.49
N GLY A 118 1.32 27.63 2.73
CA GLY A 118 1.32 27.55 1.28
C GLY A 118 1.04 26.15 0.73
N VAL A 119 0.89 25.13 1.58
CA VAL A 119 0.37 23.81 1.20
C VAL A 119 -1.15 23.84 1.22
N GLN A 120 -1.73 23.75 0.04
CA GLN A 120 -3.17 23.60 -0.19
C GLN A 120 -3.37 22.26 -0.92
N ASP A 121 -4.56 21.67 -0.84
CA ASP A 121 -4.88 20.42 -1.53
C ASP A 121 -4.05 19.20 -1.10
N PHE A 122 -4.22 18.76 0.15
CA PHE A 122 -3.69 17.48 0.61
C PHE A 122 -4.79 16.60 1.20
N LEU A 123 -4.61 15.29 1.09
CA LEU A 123 -5.43 14.28 1.76
C LEU A 123 -4.53 13.43 2.65
N VAL A 124 -4.60 13.62 3.97
CA VAL A 124 -4.00 12.68 4.92
C VAL A 124 -5.04 11.61 5.23
N THR A 125 -4.69 10.33 5.08
CA THR A 125 -5.56 9.21 5.46
C THR A 125 -4.89 8.39 6.54
N ILE A 126 -5.57 8.25 7.67
CA ILE A 126 -5.16 7.40 8.79
C ILE A 126 -5.98 6.12 8.70
N SER A 127 -5.32 5.02 8.34
CA SER A 127 -5.95 3.71 8.18
C SER A 127 -5.47 2.73 9.22
N GLU A 128 -6.33 1.79 9.62
CA GLU A 128 -6.01 0.82 10.65
C GLU A 128 -6.27 -0.62 10.20
N ARG A 129 -5.37 -1.52 10.59
CA ARG A 129 -5.57 -2.97 10.58
C ARG A 129 -5.65 -3.48 12.03
N PRO A 130 -6.84 -3.83 12.54
CA PRO A 130 -6.99 -4.39 13.88
C PRO A 130 -6.23 -5.72 14.01
N ALA A 131 -5.47 -5.87 15.08
CA ALA A 131 -4.77 -7.11 15.39
C ALA A 131 -5.50 -7.87 16.51
N ARG A 132 -5.01 -9.08 16.84
CA ARG A 132 -5.61 -9.87 17.92
C ARG A 132 -5.23 -9.27 19.28
N GLY A 133 -6.19 -9.20 20.18
CA GLY A 133 -6.01 -8.61 21.50
C GLY A 133 -6.25 -7.10 21.47
N ASN A 134 -5.49 -6.36 22.27
CA ASN A 134 -5.62 -4.91 22.42
C ASN A 134 -4.51 -4.18 21.65
N SER A 135 -4.30 -4.56 20.39
CA SER A 135 -3.30 -3.96 19.51
C SER A 135 -3.89 -3.68 18.12
N ALA A 136 -3.31 -2.68 17.47
CA ALA A 136 -3.72 -2.20 16.16
C ALA A 136 -2.47 -1.86 15.36
N LEU A 137 -2.60 -1.88 14.04
CA LEU A 137 -1.53 -1.49 13.13
C LEU A 137 -2.04 -0.34 12.29
N VAL A 138 -1.54 0.87 12.57
CA VAL A 138 -1.99 2.10 11.93
C VAL A 138 -1.01 2.48 10.83
N ALA A 139 -1.53 2.82 9.66
CA ALA A 139 -0.79 3.33 8.54
C ALA A 139 -1.26 4.75 8.19
N VAL A 140 -0.30 5.64 7.98
CA VAL A 140 -0.54 7.03 7.60
C VAL A 140 -0.11 7.22 6.15
N SER A 141 -1.02 7.74 5.34
CA SER A 141 -0.75 8.05 3.93
C SER A 141 -1.11 9.50 3.62
N VAL A 142 -0.40 10.09 2.68
CA VAL A 142 -0.66 11.45 2.17
C VAL A 142 -0.82 11.36 0.66
N ASN A 143 -1.95 11.84 0.13
CA ASN A 143 -2.28 11.79 -1.30
C ASN A 143 -2.13 10.38 -1.90
N ASN A 144 -2.58 9.35 -1.16
CA ASN A 144 -2.47 7.93 -1.52
C ASN A 144 -1.03 7.37 -1.54
N GLU A 145 -0.04 8.11 -1.05
CA GLU A 145 1.32 7.61 -0.81
C GLU A 145 1.47 7.18 0.65
N ASP A 146 1.81 5.92 0.87
CA ASP A 146 2.05 5.37 2.20
C ASP A 146 3.34 5.94 2.78
N LEU A 147 3.26 6.67 3.89
CA LEU A 147 4.43 7.25 4.54
C LEU A 147 5.06 6.28 5.53
N LEU A 148 4.22 5.71 6.40
CA LEU A 148 4.69 4.90 7.53
C LEU A 148 3.57 4.06 8.14
N GLU A 149 3.98 3.05 8.89
CA GLU A 149 3.11 2.10 9.57
C GLU A 149 3.64 1.78 10.97
N PHE A 150 2.77 1.85 11.99
CA PHE A 150 3.12 1.64 13.39
C PHE A 150 2.24 0.60 14.07
N PRO A 151 2.84 -0.37 14.80
CA PRO A 151 2.09 -1.18 15.74
C PRO A 151 1.77 -0.37 16.99
N LEU A 152 0.50 -0.07 17.22
CA LEU A 152 0.03 0.64 18.41
C LEU A 152 -0.14 -0.30 19.60
N GLN A 153 0.28 0.21 20.74
CA GLN A 153 0.08 -0.39 22.06
C GLN A 153 -0.97 0.44 22.82
N PRO A 154 -1.74 -0.16 23.74
CA PRO A 154 -2.82 0.52 24.47
C PRO A 154 -2.32 1.53 25.53
N ARG A 155 -1.05 1.91 25.49
CA ARG A 155 -0.46 2.88 26.41
C ARG A 155 -0.54 4.26 25.78
N GLN A 156 -1.27 5.16 26.43
CA GLN A 156 -1.57 6.51 25.93
C GLN A 156 -0.30 7.24 25.49
N GLU A 157 0.77 7.18 26.29
CA GLU A 157 2.01 7.91 26.00
C GLU A 157 2.66 7.44 24.69
N LEU A 158 2.57 6.13 24.39
CA LEU A 158 3.10 5.59 23.14
C LEU A 158 2.25 5.93 21.93
N VAL A 159 0.94 6.02 22.12
CA VAL A 159 0.02 6.42 21.04
C VAL A 159 0.29 7.87 20.65
N GLU A 160 0.44 8.75 21.64
CA GLU A 160 0.79 10.17 21.43
C GLU A 160 2.18 10.32 20.81
N GLU A 161 3.18 9.55 21.25
CA GLU A 161 4.51 9.55 20.67
C GLU A 161 4.50 9.11 19.19
N ALA A 162 3.73 8.07 18.86
CA ALA A 162 3.56 7.61 17.49
C ALA A 162 2.85 8.67 16.62
N ALA A 163 1.83 9.34 17.16
CA ALA A 163 1.12 10.40 16.46
C ALA A 163 2.04 11.60 16.17
N ASN A 164 2.84 12.02 17.15
CA ASN A 164 3.82 13.10 16.98
C ASN A 164 4.87 12.76 15.91
N GLN A 165 5.35 11.51 15.87
CA GLN A 165 6.25 11.05 14.82
C GLN A 165 5.58 11.08 13.44
N ALA A 166 4.33 10.63 13.34
CA ALA A 166 3.57 10.68 12.09
C ALA A 166 3.35 12.12 11.60
N ILE A 167 3.04 13.06 12.49
CA ILE A 167 2.87 14.48 12.17
C ILE A 167 4.16 15.05 11.57
N ALA A 168 5.30 14.81 12.22
CA ALA A 168 6.59 15.32 11.75
C ALA A 168 6.91 14.85 10.33
N LEU A 169 6.69 13.55 10.06
CA LEU A 169 6.92 12.96 8.75
C LEU A 169 5.92 13.47 7.69
N ALA A 170 4.65 13.64 8.05
CA ALA A 170 3.65 14.20 7.14
C ALA A 170 3.98 15.65 6.74
N ILE A 171 4.42 16.47 7.70
CA ILE A 171 4.84 17.86 7.45
C ILE A 171 6.06 17.90 6.51
N GLU A 172 7.07 17.09 6.79
CA GLU A 172 8.28 17.00 5.97
C GLU A 172 7.96 16.57 4.53
N TYR A 173 7.11 15.55 4.39
CA TYR A 173 6.65 15.07 3.10
C TYR A 173 5.91 16.18 2.33
N LEU A 174 4.96 16.87 2.96
CA LEU A 174 4.20 17.96 2.31
C LEU A 174 5.09 19.11 1.85
N GLN A 175 6.06 19.51 2.67
CA GLN A 175 7.02 20.56 2.31
C GLN A 175 7.90 20.14 1.12
N THR A 176 8.38 18.89 1.13
CA THR A 176 9.23 18.34 0.08
C THR A 176 8.47 18.25 -1.24
N SER A 177 7.26 17.70 -1.22
CA SER A 177 6.39 17.59 -2.40
C SER A 177 6.05 18.95 -3.00
N GLN A 178 5.85 19.98 -2.17
CA GLN A 178 5.66 21.34 -2.64
C GLN A 178 6.89 21.94 -3.31
N GLU A 179 8.08 21.78 -2.72
CA GLU A 179 9.30 22.32 -3.32
C GLU A 179 9.58 21.65 -4.66
N ILE A 180 9.40 20.33 -4.76
CA ILE A 180 9.52 19.59 -6.01
C ILE A 180 8.55 20.14 -7.05
N SER A 181 7.28 20.31 -6.70
CA SER A 181 6.25 20.87 -7.60
C SER A 181 6.64 22.26 -8.11
N ARG A 182 7.11 23.15 -7.21
CA ARG A 182 7.58 24.50 -7.56
C ARG A 182 8.81 24.48 -8.48
N GLN A 183 9.70 23.49 -8.34
CA GLN A 183 10.88 23.37 -9.21
C GLN A 183 10.49 22.92 -10.61
N LEU A 184 9.54 21.99 -10.74
CA LEU A 184 9.03 21.51 -12.02
C LEU A 184 8.36 22.64 -12.80
N GLU A 185 7.49 23.42 -12.15
CA GLU A 185 6.85 24.59 -12.77
C GLU A 185 7.86 25.63 -13.25
N ARG A 186 8.92 25.89 -12.46
CA ARG A 186 10.00 26.80 -12.85
C ARG A 186 10.82 26.28 -14.02
N GLY A 187 11.04 24.97 -14.08
CA GLY A 187 11.75 24.31 -15.18
C GLY A 187 10.96 24.34 -16.49
N GLU A 188 9.66 24.06 -16.43
CA GLU A 188 8.75 24.07 -17.58
C GLU A 188 8.55 25.48 -18.15
N ARG A 189 8.39 26.51 -17.30
CA ARG A 189 8.24 27.90 -17.79
C ARG A 189 9.44 28.40 -18.61
N ARG A 190 10.65 27.90 -18.32
CA ARG A 190 11.86 28.28 -19.06
C ARG A 190 11.95 27.69 -20.47
N THR A 191 11.24 26.60 -20.76
CA THR A 191 11.30 25.95 -22.08
C THR A 191 10.26 26.50 -23.06
N LEU A 192 9.21 27.18 -22.58
CA LEU A 192 8.13 27.74 -23.39
C LEU A 192 8.41 29.16 -23.95
N GLU A 193 9.50 29.83 -23.53
CA GLU A 193 9.86 31.19 -23.99
C GLU A 193 10.63 31.22 -25.33
N VAL A 194 10.60 30.16 -26.13
CA VAL A 194 11.28 30.14 -27.44
C VAL A 194 10.34 29.64 -28.53
N TYR A 195 9.65 30.57 -29.18
CA TYR A 195 9.60 30.75 -30.65
C TYR A 195 8.77 31.98 -31.04
#